data_AF-A0A7V4AZF0-F1
#
_entry.id   AF-A0A7V4AZF0-F1
#
_cell.length_a   1.000
_cell.length_b   1.000
_cell.length_c   1.000
_cell.angle_alpha   90.00
_cell.angle_beta   90.00
_cell.angle_gamma   90.00
#
_symmetry.space_group_name_H-M   'P 1'
#
loop_
_entity.id
_entity.type
_entity.pdbx_description
1 polymer ?
#
loop_
_entity_poly.entity_id
_entity_poly.type
_entity_poly.pdbx_seq_one_letter_code
_entity_poly.pdbx_strand_id
1 'polypeptide(L)' 'MGHVAQLGDALEIAEKLSIEEQETLIDILSHRLTALKREQVIREVCAASEEYERGECDRTTPEDIARELMS' A
#
# COMPACT_ATOMS: atom_id res chain seq x y z
N MET A 1 10.65 21.25 7.75
CA MET A 1 11.54 20.69 6.72
C MET A 1 10.80 19.51 6.10
N GLY A 2 10.51 19.58 4.80
CA GLY A 2 9.72 18.58 4.09
C GLY A 2 8.48 19.19 3.42
N HIS A 3 8.67 20.10 2.47
CA HIS A 3 7.65 20.36 1.47
C HIS A 3 7.55 19.08 0.64
N VAL A 4 6.61 18.21 1.01
CA VAL A 4 6.01 17.29 0.06
C VAL A 4 5.48 18.20 -1.04
N ALA A 5 6.10 18.18 -2.22
CA ALA A 5 5.53 18.83 -3.40
C ALA A 5 4.06 18.40 -3.44
N GLN A 6 3.13 19.37 -3.47
CA GLN A 6 1.72 18.99 -3.59
C GLN A 6 1.58 18.20 -4.89
N LEU A 7 0.61 17.29 -4.96
CA LEU A 7 0.43 16.46 -6.15
C LEU A 7 0.39 17.30 -7.44
N GLY A 8 -0.19 18.51 -7.37
CA GLY A 8 -0.18 19.49 -8.46
C GLY A 8 1.23 19.89 -8.91
N ASP A 9 2.10 20.31 -7.99
CA ASP A 9 3.48 20.70 -8.31
C ASP A 9 4.27 19.54 -8.94
N ALA A 10 4.06 18.31 -8.44
CA ALA A 10 4.72 17.12 -8.96
C ALA A 10 4.26 16.81 -10.40
N LEU A 11 2.97 17.00 -10.70
CA LEU A 11 2.43 16.84 -12.05
C LEU A 11 2.98 17.92 -12.99
N GLU A 12 3.01 19.18 -12.56
CA GLU A 12 3.58 20.27 -13.37
C GLU A 12 5.07 20.06 -13.69
N ILE A 13 5.82 19.44 -12.79
CA ILE A 13 7.22 19.07 -13.03
C ILE A 13 7.30 17.90 -14.01
N ALA A 14 6.47 16.87 -13.83
CA ALA A 14 6.44 15.70 -14.71
C ALA A 14 6.07 16.07 -16.15
N GLU A 15 5.11 16.99 -16.35
CA GLU A 15 4.70 17.47 -17.67
C GLU A 15 5.81 18.24 -18.41
N LYS A 16 6.80 18.79 -17.70
CA LYS A 16 7.93 19.52 -18.29
C LYS A 16 9.07 18.62 -18.75
N LEU A 17 9.04 17.33 -18.39
CA LEU A 17 10.02 16.34 -18.83
C LEU A 17 9.83 15.98 -20.30
N SER A 18 10.89 15.53 -20.98
CA SER A 18 10.75 14.94 -22.32
C SER A 18 9.89 13.68 -22.28
N ILE A 19 9.39 13.21 -23.43
CA ILE A 19 8.62 11.97 -23.48
C ILE A 19 9.45 10.78 -22.96
N GLU A 20 10.73 10.67 -23.35
CA GLU A 20 11.59 9.58 -22.85
C GLU A 20 11.83 9.68 -21.33
N GLU A 21 11.96 10.89 -20.80
CA GLU A 21 12.12 11.12 -19.36
C GLU A 21 10.83 10.80 -18.59
N GLN A 22 9.66 11.12 -19.15
CA GLN A 22 8.36 10.76 -18.57
C GLN A 22 8.17 9.24 -18.55
N GLU A 23 8.50 8.54 -19.63
CA GLU A 23 8.48 7.07 -19.69
C GLU A 23 9.40 6.46 -18.61
N THR A 24 10.62 6.99 -18.51
CA THR A 24 11.58 6.57 -17.48
C THR A 24 11.05 6.82 -16.06
N LEU A 25 10.40 7.98 -15.83
CA LEU A 25 9.79 8.31 -14.55
C LEU A 25 8.68 7.31 -14.18
N ILE A 26 7.82 6.96 -15.14
CA ILE A 26 6.74 5.99 -14.96
C ILE A 26 7.31 4.62 -14.55
N ASP A 27 8.35 4.15 -15.23
CA ASP A 27 8.98 2.86 -14.93
C ASP A 27 9.56 2.83 -13.51
N ILE A 28 10.30 3.88 -13.13
CA ILE A 28 10.90 4.00 -11.80
C ILE A 28 9.82 4.03 -10.72
N LEU A 29 8.77 4.84 -10.89
CA LEU A 29 7.69 4.96 -9.91
C LEU A 29 6.90 3.66 -9.79
N SER A 30 6.61 2.99 -10.90
CA SER A 30 5.89 1.71 -10.91
C SER A 30 6.65 0.62 -10.16
N HIS A 31 7.97 0.54 -10.38
CA HIS A 31 8.83 -0.40 -9.66
C HIS A 31 8.85 -0.12 -8.16
N ARG A 32 9.03 1.15 -7.77
CA ARG A 32 9.06 1.57 -6.36
C ARG A 32 7.73 1.32 -5.65
N LEU A 33 6.60 1.64 -6.29
CA LEU A 33 5.28 1.38 -5.73
C LEU A 33 5.03 -0.12 -5.53
N THR A 34 5.48 -0.95 -6.46
CA THR A 34 5.39 -2.41 -6.32
C THR A 34 6.19 -2.92 -5.13
N ALA A 35 7.42 -2.41 -4.94
CA ALA A 35 8.25 -2.77 -3.79
C ALA A 35 7.61 -2.35 -2.46
N LEU A 36 7.10 -1.12 -2.36
CA LEU A 36 6.42 -0.62 -1.16
C LEU A 36 5.18 -1.44 -0.80
N LYS A 37 4.36 -1.81 -1.81
CA LYS A 37 3.19 -2.67 -1.59
C LYS A 37 3.57 -4.05 -1.08
N ARG A 38 4.63 -4.66 -1.63
CA ARG A 38 5.13 -5.96 -1.14
C ARG A 38 5.58 -5.86 0.32
N GLU A 39 6.30 -4.80 0.67
CA GLU A 39 6.73 -4.56 2.05
C GLU A 39 5.55 -4.39 3.00
N GLN A 40 4.50 -3.67 2.57
CA GLN A 40 3.27 -3.53 3.34
C GLN A 40 2.59 -4.88 3.59
N VAL A 41 2.42 -5.70 2.55
CA VAL A 41 1.83 -7.04 2.70
C VAL A 41 2.65 -7.91 3.65
N ILE A 42 3.99 -7.87 3.55
CA ILE A 42 4.85 -8.61 4.48
C ILE A 42 4.62 -8.16 5.93
N ARG A 43 4.56 -6.84 6.18
CA ARG A 43 4.28 -6.32 7.53
C ARG A 43 2.91 -6.77 8.05
N GLU A 44 1.88 -6.72 7.21
CA GLU A 44 0.53 -7.15 7.57
C GLU A 44 0.49 -8.64 7.91
N VAL A 45 1.14 -9.49 7.11
CA VAL A 45 1.25 -10.94 7.36
C VAL A 45 2.02 -11.23 8.65
N CYS A 46 3.13 -10.54 8.90
CA CYS A 46 3.89 -10.68 10.14
C CYS A 46 3.06 -10.28 11.36
N ALA A 47 2.38 -9.12 11.30
CA ALA A 47 1.53 -8.66 12.38
C ALA A 47 0.39 -9.65 12.69
N ALA A 48 -0.30 -10.16 11.67
CA ALA A 48 -1.35 -11.16 11.83
C ALA A 48 -0.83 -12.48 12.42
N SER A 49 0.39 -12.88 12.03
CA SER A 49 1.03 -14.10 12.55
C SER A 49 1.40 -13.93 14.03
N GLU A 50 1.94 -12.77 14.41
CA GLU A 50 2.24 -12.43 15.81
C GLU A 50 0.97 -12.39 16.68
N GLU A 51 -0.11 -11.78 16.18
CA GLU A 51 -1.41 -11.73 16.88
C GLU A 51 -1.96 -13.13 17.14
N TYR A 52 -1.85 -14.02 16.14
CA TYR A 52 -2.25 -15.42 16.27
C TYR A 52 -1.40 -16.18 17.30
N GLU A 53 -0.07 -16.01 17.27
CA GLU A 53 0.85 -16.63 18.24
C GLU A 53 0.60 -16.12 19.67
N ARG A 54 0.26 -14.84 19.84
CA ARG A 54 -0.13 -14.26 21.14
C ARG A 54 -1.52 -14.67 21.60
N GLY A 55 -2.31 -15.34 20.75
CA GLY A 55 -3.69 -15.71 21.04
C GLY A 55 -4.63 -14.50 21.14
N GLU A 56 -4.24 -13.38 20.52
CA GLU A 56 -5.02 -12.14 20.45
C GLU A 56 -6.05 -12.16 19.32
N CYS A 57 -6.10 -13.25 18.54
CA CYS A 57 -7.14 -13.46 17.53
C CYS A 57 -8.47 -13.90 18.14
N ASP A 58 -9.55 -13.27 17.71
CA ASP A 58 -10.91 -13.69 18.06
C ASP A 58 -11.25 -15.04 17.42
N ARG A 59 -11.77 -15.96 18.23
CA ARG A 59 -12.33 -17.22 17.75
C ARG A 59 -13.72 -16.96 17.19
N THR A 60 -13.82 -16.84 15.87
CA THR A 60 -15.10 -16.71 15.17
C THR A 60 -15.45 -18.01 14.43
N THR A 61 -16.74 -18.30 14.27
CA THR A 61 -17.22 -19.41 13.42
C THR A 61 -17.75 -18.88 12.09
N PRO A 62 -17.88 -19.72 11.06
CA PRO A 62 -18.52 -19.31 9.80
C PRO A 62 -19.93 -18.71 9.98
N GLU A 63 -20.71 -19.19 10.95
CA GLU A 63 -22.03 -18.65 11.28
C GLU A 63 -21.96 -17.24 11.88
N ASP A 64 -20.94 -16.95 12.68
CA ASP A 64 -20.74 -15.62 13.27
C ASP A 64 -20.29 -14.62 12.20
N ILE A 65 -19.39 -15.02 11.29
CA ILE A 65 -18.99 -14.20 10.12
C ILE A 65 -20.21 -13.90 9.23
N ALA A 66 -21.05 -14.91 8.96
CA ALA A 66 -22.26 -14.72 8.16
C ALA A 66 -23.22 -13.72 8.81
N ARG A 67 -23.29 -13.67 10.14
CA ARG A 67 -24.11 -12.73 10.88
C ARG A 67 -23.60 -11.28 10.77
N GLU A 68 -22.29 -11.06 10.84
CA GLU A 68 -21.69 -9.73 10.66
C GLU A 68 -21.87 -9.17 9.24
N LEU A 69 -21.73 -10.01 8.21
CA LEU A 69 -21.87 -9.57 6.82
C LEU A 69 -23.31 -9.19 6.43
N MET A 70 -24.31 -9.61 7.21
CA MET A 70 -25.73 -9.32 6.98
C MET A 70 -26.27 -8.16 7.83
N SER A 71 -25.44 -7.53 8.67
CA SER A 71 -25.79 -6.32 9.44
C SER A 71 -25.37 -5.04 8.73
#